data_AF-A0A256YPW8-F1
#
_entry.id   AF-A0A256YPW8-F1
#
_cell.length_a   1.000
_cell.length_b   1.000
_cell.length_c   1.000
_cell.angle_alpha   90.00
_cell.angle_beta   90.00
_cell.angle_gamma   90.00
#
_symmetry.space_group_name_H-M   'P 1'
#
loop_
_entity.id
_entity.type
_entity.pdbx_description
1 polymer ?
#
loop_
_entity_poly.entity_id
_entity_poly.type
_entity_poly.pdbx_seq_one_letter_code
_entity_poly.pdbx_strand_id
1 'polypeptide(L)'
;MIREASKTLQEQGLDVDLRHLILVADIMTFYGKVMPIGRYGIAGRKKSVLSRALFEETIKHLIRASIRGEVEDFSGIFENVMIGKVAPVGTGMIELVVKTKKEEK
;
A
#
# COMPACT_ATOMS: atom_id res chain seq x y z
N MET A 1 17.76 13.21 1.40
CA MET A 1 17.15 12.28 0.44
C MET A 1 16.50 13.01 -0.74
N ILE A 2 15.49 13.86 -0.52
CA ILE A 2 14.77 14.57 -1.61
C ILE A 2 15.73 15.41 -2.49
N ARG A 3 16.60 16.22 -1.87
CA ARG A 3 17.58 17.05 -2.61
C ARG A 3 18.51 16.23 -3.49
N GLU A 4 19.00 15.11 -2.97
CA GLU A 4 19.90 14.22 -3.70
C GLU A 4 19.18 13.55 -4.87
N ALA A 5 18.01 12.97 -4.62
CA ALA A 5 17.21 12.34 -5.67
C ALA A 5 16.83 13.32 -6.79
N SER A 6 16.43 14.55 -6.43
CA SER A 6 16.11 15.59 -7.41
C SER A 6 17.34 15.99 -8.24
N LYS A 7 18.52 16.11 -7.61
CA LYS A 7 19.77 16.45 -8.29
C LYS A 7 20.17 15.36 -9.28
N THR A 8 20.18 14.09 -8.86
CA THR A 8 20.53 12.97 -9.74
C THR A 8 19.57 12.85 -10.92
N LEU A 9 18.26 13.05 -10.72
CA LEU A 9 17.29 13.04 -11.82
C LEU A 9 17.52 14.19 -12.80
N GLN A 10 17.79 15.40 -12.31
CA GLN A 10 18.11 16.56 -13.15
C GLN A 10 19.41 16.37 -13.94
N GLU A 11 20.43 15.76 -13.34
CA GLU A 11 21.69 15.43 -14.03
C GLU A 11 21.48 14.45 -15.19
N GLN A 12 20.46 13.59 -15.13
CA GLN A 12 20.06 12.70 -16.22
C GLN A 12 19.06 13.34 -17.19
N GLY A 13 18.70 14.62 -17.00
CA GLY A 13 17.72 15.33 -17.82
C GLY A 13 16.27 14.89 -17.59
N LEU A 14 15.96 14.23 -16.47
CA LEU A 14 14.62 13.82 -16.10
C LEU A 14 13.92 14.90 -15.29
N ASP A 15 12.79 15.41 -15.79
CA ASP A 15 11.92 16.32 -15.06
C ASP A 15 10.86 15.54 -14.28
N VAL A 16 10.94 15.58 -12.96
CA VAL A 16 10.01 14.91 -12.05
C VAL A 16 9.53 15.92 -11.02
N ASP A 17 8.21 16.06 -10.89
CA ASP A 17 7.62 16.95 -9.89
C ASP A 17 8.03 16.53 -8.47
N LEU A 18 8.48 17.53 -7.70
CA LEU A 18 9.01 17.36 -6.35
C LEU A 18 8.04 16.64 -5.40
N ARG A 19 6.72 16.77 -5.62
CA ARG A 19 5.69 16.12 -4.77
C ARG A 19 5.79 14.61 -4.79
N HIS A 20 6.19 14.00 -5.91
CA HIS A 20 6.41 12.55 -5.98
C HIS A 20 7.61 12.14 -5.13
N LEU A 21 8.70 12.93 -5.18
CA LEU A 21 9.91 12.66 -4.40
C LEU A 21 9.66 12.83 -2.90
N ILE A 22 8.88 13.83 -2.51
CA ILE A 22 8.44 14.04 -1.12
C ILE A 22 7.66 12.81 -0.64
N LEU A 23 6.66 12.36 -1.40
CA LEU A 23 5.84 11.21 -1.01
C LEU A 23 6.69 9.93 -0.81
N VAL A 24 7.64 9.66 -1.71
CA VAL A 24 8.54 8.51 -1.57
C VAL A 24 9.44 8.67 -0.34
N ALA A 25 9.98 9.87 -0.11
CA ALA A 25 10.82 10.14 1.06
C ALA A 25 10.05 9.99 2.37
N ASP A 26 8.80 10.45 2.43
CA ASP A 26 7.93 10.32 3.60
C ASP A 26 7.61 8.85 3.91
N ILE A 27 7.31 8.05 2.87
CA ILE A 27 7.10 6.60 3.03
C ILE A 27 8.36 5.92 3.59
N MET A 28 9.55 6.37 3.18
CA MET A 28 10.82 5.83 3.67
C MET A 28 11.20 6.29 5.07
N THR A 29 10.67 7.42 5.57
CA THR A 29 11.00 7.97 6.90
C THR A 29 9.89 7.81 7.93
N PHE A 30 8.71 7.32 7.54
CA PHE A 30 7.51 7.19 8.38
C PHE A 30 7.75 6.55 9.77
N TYR A 31 8.65 5.57 9.87
CA TYR A 31 8.95 4.85 11.12
C TYR A 31 10.03 5.52 12.00
N GLY A 32 10.34 6.79 11.77
CA GLY A 32 11.35 7.55 12.54
C GLY A 32 12.80 7.22 12.19
N LYS A 33 13.02 6.37 11.19
CA LYS A 33 14.33 6.09 10.58
C LYS A 33 14.16 5.82 9.10
N VAL A 34 15.23 6.02 8.32
CA VAL A 34 15.22 5.71 6.89
C VAL A 34 15.14 4.19 6.70
N MET A 35 14.08 3.74 6.03
CA MET A 35 13.82 2.33 5.76
C MET A 35 13.99 2.03 4.27
N PRO A 36 14.54 0.86 3.90
CA PRO A 36 14.55 0.41 2.51
C PRO A 36 13.12 0.08 2.04
N ILE A 37 12.84 0.23 0.75
CA ILE A 37 11.52 -0.08 0.18
C ILE A 37 11.26 -1.59 0.12
N GLY A 38 12.31 -2.39 -0.07
CA GLY A 38 12.21 -3.85 -0.26
C GLY A 38 11.79 -4.66 0.97
N ARG A 39 11.95 -5.99 0.89
CA ARG A 39 11.46 -6.97 1.88
C ARG A 39 11.92 -6.72 3.32
N TYR A 40 13.11 -6.15 3.53
CA TYR A 40 13.64 -5.87 4.87
C TYR A 40 13.16 -4.54 5.46
N GLY A 41 12.39 -3.75 4.71
CA GLY A 41 11.87 -2.48 5.18
C GLY A 41 10.37 -2.35 4.98
N ILE A 42 9.96 -1.42 4.12
CA ILE A 42 8.56 -1.01 3.99
C ILE A 42 7.67 -2.17 3.52
N ALA A 43 8.09 -2.90 2.49
CA ALA A 43 7.28 -3.98 1.92
C ALA A 43 7.05 -5.14 2.91
N GLY A 44 8.07 -5.56 3.68
CA GLY A 44 7.95 -6.64 4.67
C GLY A 44 7.22 -6.25 5.96
N ARG A 45 6.95 -4.96 6.16
CA ARG A 45 6.24 -4.41 7.32
C ARG A 45 4.77 -4.08 7.05
N LYS A 46 4.26 -4.35 5.84
CA LYS A 46 2.83 -4.21 5.55
C LYS A 46 2.01 -5.04 6.54
N LYS A 47 0.86 -4.50 6.96
CA LYS A 47 -0.05 -5.18 7.90
C LYS A 47 -0.60 -6.46 7.32
N SER A 48 -1.06 -6.42 6.06
CA SER A 48 -1.60 -7.58 5.37
C SER A 48 -0.54 -8.68 5.15
N VAL A 49 -0.93 -9.92 5.45
CA VAL A 49 -0.13 -11.12 5.21
C VAL A 49 -0.01 -11.35 3.71
N LEU A 50 -1.12 -11.24 2.98
CA LEU A 50 -1.16 -11.43 1.54
C LEU A 50 -0.30 -10.39 0.82
N SER A 51 -0.38 -9.13 1.24
CA SER A 51 0.43 -8.04 0.71
C SER A 51 1.95 -8.25 0.92
N ARG A 52 2.36 -8.86 2.04
CA ARG A 52 3.79 -9.22 2.28
C ARG A 52 4.21 -10.41 1.42
N ALA A 53 3.36 -11.44 1.38
CA ALA A 53 3.63 -12.69 0.66
C ALA A 53 3.73 -12.50 -0.87
N LEU A 54 3.05 -11.50 -1.43
CA LEU A 54 3.13 -11.11 -2.84
C LEU A 54 4.45 -10.44 -3.22
N PHE A 55 5.10 -9.74 -2.28
CA PHE A 55 6.30 -8.98 -2.60
C PHE A 55 7.54 -9.88 -2.66
N GLU A 56 7.70 -10.82 -1.73
CA GLU A 56 8.78 -11.82 -1.68
C GLU A 56 8.54 -12.81 -0.50
N GLU A 57 9.28 -13.92 -0.44
CA GLU A 57 9.21 -14.93 0.65
C GLU A 57 7.80 -15.49 0.97
N THR A 58 6.97 -15.69 -0.06
CA THR A 58 5.55 -16.10 0.03
C THR A 58 5.27 -17.19 1.05
N ILE A 59 5.94 -18.35 0.93
CA ILE A 59 5.71 -19.52 1.80
C ILE A 59 6.06 -19.19 3.26
N LYS A 60 7.17 -18.49 3.50
CA LYS A 60 7.60 -18.14 4.87
C LYS A 60 6.61 -17.20 5.53
N HIS A 61 6.09 -16.23 4.79
CA HIS A 61 5.09 -15.29 5.31
C HIS A 61 3.78 -16.00 5.65
N LEU A 62 3.30 -16.89 4.78
CA LEU A 62 2.09 -17.66 5.04
C LEU A 62 2.24 -18.60 6.25
N ILE A 63 3.34 -19.35 6.35
CA ILE A 63 3.57 -20.25 7.49
C ILE A 63 3.63 -19.48 8.81
N ARG A 64 4.38 -18.37 8.86
CA ARG A 64 4.49 -17.55 10.08
C ARG A 64 3.14 -16.95 10.49
N ALA A 65 2.36 -16.48 9.51
CA ALA A 65 1.03 -15.94 9.75
C ALA A 65 0.08 -17.02 10.29
N SER A 66 0.10 -18.23 9.71
CA SER A 66 -0.70 -19.37 10.18
C SER A 66 -0.35 -19.77 11.61
N ILE A 67 0.94 -19.82 11.96
CA ILE A 67 1.39 -20.13 13.33
C ILE A 67 0.92 -19.08 14.34
N ARG A 68 0.90 -17.80 13.93
CA ARG A 68 0.48 -16.68 14.79
C ARG A 68 -1.03 -16.46 14.82
N GLY A 69 -1.79 -17.14 13.95
CA GLY A 69 -3.21 -16.89 13.77
C GLY A 69 -3.52 -15.48 13.25
N GLU A 70 -2.66 -14.92 12.39
CA GLU A 70 -2.90 -13.59 11.81
C GLU A 70 -4.15 -13.63 10.90
N VAL A 71 -5.06 -12.67 11.09
CA VAL A 71 -6.30 -12.53 10.30
C VAL A 71 -6.13 -11.41 9.28
N GLU A 72 -6.65 -11.62 8.07
CA GLU A 72 -6.60 -10.65 6.98
C GLU A 72 -7.86 -9.78 6.97
N ASP A 73 -7.67 -8.46 7.06
CA ASP A 73 -8.77 -7.48 7.14
C ASP A 73 -9.19 -6.93 5.76
N PHE A 74 -8.48 -7.31 4.69
CA PHE A 74 -8.71 -6.82 3.32
C PHE A 74 -8.81 -5.28 3.23
N SER A 75 -7.88 -4.58 3.85
CA SER A 75 -7.84 -3.11 3.92
C SER A 75 -7.01 -2.46 2.80
N GLY A 76 -6.13 -3.23 2.17
CA GLY A 76 -5.23 -2.81 1.12
C GLY A 76 -5.75 -3.08 -0.29
N ILE A 77 -5.03 -2.55 -1.27
CA ILE A 77 -5.38 -2.69 -2.68
C ILE A 77 -5.15 -4.14 -3.16
N PHE A 78 -3.98 -4.71 -2.86
CA PHE A 78 -3.56 -6.00 -3.41
C PHE A 78 -4.44 -7.17 -2.98
N GLU A 79 -4.69 -7.27 -1.68
CA GLU A 79 -5.59 -8.27 -1.09
C GLU A 79 -7.02 -8.20 -1.63
N ASN A 80 -7.60 -7.00 -1.82
CA ASN A 80 -8.94 -6.87 -2.39
C ASN A 80 -8.99 -7.32 -3.85
N VAL A 81 -8.01 -6.91 -4.66
CA VAL A 81 -7.91 -7.32 -6.07
C VAL A 81 -7.74 -8.84 -6.19
N MET A 82 -6.94 -9.46 -5.33
CA MET A 82 -6.70 -10.90 -5.34
C MET A 82 -8.00 -11.72 -5.18
N ILE A 83 -8.94 -11.25 -4.36
CA ILE A 83 -10.21 -11.93 -4.11
C ILE A 83 -11.38 -11.40 -4.95
N GLY A 84 -11.12 -10.46 -5.88
CA GLY A 84 -12.15 -9.87 -6.73
C GLY A 84 -13.07 -8.86 -6.05
N LYS A 85 -12.68 -8.31 -4.88
CA LYS A 85 -13.38 -7.17 -4.26
C LYS A 85 -12.93 -5.85 -4.86
N VAL A 86 -13.79 -4.83 -4.75
CA VAL A 86 -13.45 -3.46 -5.14
C VAL A 86 -12.33 -2.94 -4.22
N ALA A 87 -11.26 -2.41 -4.81
CA ALA A 87 -10.16 -1.83 -4.04
C ALA A 87 -10.58 -0.49 -3.41
N PRO A 88 -10.15 -0.19 -2.17
CA PRO A 88 -10.54 1.03 -1.44
C PRO A 88 -9.74 2.27 -1.91
N VAL A 89 -9.68 2.50 -3.22
CA VAL A 89 -9.00 3.63 -3.84
C VAL A 89 -9.81 4.12 -5.05
N GLY A 90 -9.76 5.42 -5.34
CA GLY A 90 -10.52 6.02 -6.43
C GLY A 90 -12.02 5.91 -6.21
N THR A 91 -12.75 5.36 -7.18
CA THR A 91 -14.21 5.19 -7.09
C THR A 91 -14.66 4.23 -6.00
N GLY A 92 -13.80 3.28 -5.60
CA GLY A 92 -14.08 2.35 -4.51
C GLY A 92 -14.05 2.97 -3.12
N MET A 93 -13.68 4.25 -2.99
CA MET A 93 -13.71 4.98 -1.71
C MET A 93 -15.08 5.56 -1.36
N ILE A 94 -16.02 5.56 -2.31
CA ILE A 94 -17.31 6.25 -2.17
C ILE A 94 -18.43 5.20 -2.28
N GLU A 95 -19.42 5.30 -1.40
CA GLU A 95 -20.63 4.49 -1.43
C GLU A 95 -21.83 5.35 -1.84
N LEU A 96 -22.64 4.86 -2.79
CA LEU A 96 -23.86 5.53 -3.23
C LEU A 96 -25.04 5.04 -2.39
N VAL A 97 -25.68 5.96 -1.67
CA VAL A 97 -26.86 5.66 -0.85
C VAL A 97 -28.09 6.29 -1.50
N VAL A 98 -29.06 5.45 -1.86
CA VAL A 98 -30.34 5.90 -2.45
C VAL A 98 -31.45 5.77 -1.40
N LYS A 99 -32.16 6.88 -1.14
CA LYS A 99 -33.36 6.86 -0.28
C LYS A 99 -34.58 6.44 -1.11
N THR A 100 -34.98 5.19 -0.96
CA THR A 100 -36.26 4.71 -1.51
C THR A 100 -37.40 5.16 -0.58
N LYS A 101 -38.30 6.00 -1.07
CA LYS A 101 -39.58 6.26 -0.36
C LYS A 101 -40.37 4.95 -0.37
N LYS A 102 -40.63 4.38 0.81
CA LYS A 102 -41.66 3.35 0.95
C LYS A 102 -42.99 4.03 0.63
N GLU A 103 -43.62 3.68 -0.48
CA GLU A 103 -45.04 3.92 -0.67
C GLU A 103 -45.78 3.06 0.35
N GLU A 104 -46.33 3.70 1.37
CA GLU A 104 -47.36 3.11 2.22
C GLU A 104 -48.60 2.89 1.33
N LYS A 105 -48.88 1.63 1.01
CA LYS A 105 -50.16 1.19 0.45
C LYS A 105 -51.18 1.02 1.56
#